data_AF-A2V8B8-F1
#
_entry.id   AF-A2V8B8-F1
#
_cell.length_a   1.000
_cell.length_b   1.000
_cell.length_c   1.000
_cell.angle_alpha   90.00
_cell.angle_beta   90.00
_cell.angle_gamma   90.00
#
_symmetry.space_group_name_H-M   'P 1'
#
loop_
_entity.id
_entity.type
_entity.pdbx_description
1 polymer ?
#
loop_
_entity_poly.entity_id
_entity_poly.type
_entity_poly.pdbx_seq_one_letter_code
_entity_poly.pdbx_strand_id
1 'polypeptide(L)'
;MVKKSYVINWARDLANRGVGVNYDGAFGSQCVDLPFWILGKFFGRPISGNAIDLLNSAKAAGYQVIYDAPGVNPRVGDIFVMHSIAYDGKDYGHTGLVIEDSDGHSIKTIEQNVDGNADNLYVGGPARYRTRSFNGIIGWIRPPYENEILENKREETDMRDFFVITNSEYTFAGVHYAKGAVLHVSPTQKRAFWVIADQENFIKQVNKNIEYVEKNASPAFLQRIVEIYQVKFEGKNVH
;
A
#
# COMPACT_ATOMS: atom_id res chain seq x y z
N MET A 1 3.83 -14.10 -14.12
CA MET A 1 3.79 -13.18 -12.96
C MET A 1 5.05 -13.40 -12.13
N VAL A 2 5.54 -12.38 -11.40
CA VAL A 2 6.77 -12.50 -10.62
C VAL A 2 6.47 -13.20 -9.28
N LYS A 3 7.21 -14.26 -8.96
CA LYS A 3 7.10 -14.96 -7.67
C LYS A 3 7.86 -14.21 -6.58
N LYS A 4 7.22 -14.02 -5.42
CA LYS A 4 7.84 -13.40 -4.24
C LYS A 4 9.13 -14.12 -3.84
N SER A 5 9.10 -15.45 -3.77
CA SER A 5 10.27 -16.27 -3.42
C SER A 5 11.46 -16.09 -4.38
N TYR A 6 11.22 -15.85 -5.66
CA TYR A 6 12.28 -15.60 -6.63
C TYR A 6 13.05 -14.32 -6.29
N VAL A 7 12.33 -13.21 -6.04
CA VAL A 7 12.95 -11.92 -5.69
C VAL A 7 13.71 -12.00 -4.37
N ILE A 8 13.12 -12.64 -3.35
CA ILE A 8 13.78 -12.82 -2.06
C ILE A 8 15.06 -13.66 -2.19
N ASN A 9 15.01 -14.80 -2.88
CA ASN A 9 16.18 -15.67 -3.03
C ASN A 9 17.29 -15.00 -3.85
N TRP A 10 16.93 -14.23 -4.87
CA TRP A 10 17.87 -13.43 -5.64
C TRP A 10 18.57 -12.38 -4.76
N ALA A 11 17.83 -11.63 -3.95
CA ALA A 11 18.42 -10.64 -3.04
C ALA A 11 19.32 -11.29 -1.98
N ARG A 12 18.91 -12.45 -1.45
CA ARG A 12 19.73 -13.26 -0.52
C ARG A 12 21.04 -13.72 -1.17
N ASP A 13 21.00 -14.16 -2.43
CA ASP A 13 22.22 -14.53 -3.16
C ASP A 13 23.20 -13.36 -3.31
N LEU A 14 22.71 -12.15 -3.64
CA LEU A 14 23.56 -10.95 -3.66
C LEU A 14 24.24 -10.72 -2.31
N ALA A 15 23.47 -10.76 -1.22
CA ALA A 15 23.99 -10.53 0.12
C ALA A 15 24.99 -11.61 0.56
N ASN A 16 24.70 -12.88 0.27
CA ASN A 16 25.57 -14.02 0.59
C ASN A 16 26.91 -13.96 -0.16
N ARG A 17 26.89 -13.51 -1.43
CA ARG A 17 28.10 -13.30 -2.22
C ARG A 17 28.81 -11.99 -1.89
N GLY A 18 28.21 -11.14 -1.06
CA GLY A 18 28.75 -9.82 -0.72
C GLY A 18 28.86 -8.89 -1.93
N VAL A 19 27.91 -8.96 -2.87
CA VAL A 19 27.85 -8.11 -4.06
C VAL A 19 26.61 -7.22 -4.03
N GLY A 20 26.62 -6.17 -4.84
CA GLY A 20 25.45 -5.34 -5.12
C GLY A 20 25.08 -5.36 -6.60
N VAL A 21 23.98 -4.71 -6.93
CA VAL A 21 23.59 -4.32 -8.28
C VAL A 21 23.78 -2.84 -8.49
N ASN A 22 24.04 -2.46 -9.73
CA ASN A 22 24.08 -1.09 -10.22
C ASN A 22 23.15 -1.04 -11.42
N TYR A 23 21.97 -0.46 -11.24
CA TYR A 23 20.89 -0.49 -12.22
C TYR A 23 21.06 0.61 -13.27
N ASP A 24 21.43 1.82 -12.84
CA ASP A 24 21.50 3.01 -13.70
C ASP A 24 22.91 3.30 -14.25
N GLY A 25 23.93 2.59 -13.77
CA GLY A 25 25.32 2.77 -14.15
C GLY A 25 26.03 3.91 -13.41
N ALA A 26 25.37 4.56 -12.45
CA ALA A 26 25.88 5.73 -11.74
C ALA A 26 26.15 5.43 -10.26
N PHE A 27 27.19 6.04 -9.70
CA PHE A 27 27.53 5.97 -8.27
C PHE A 27 27.67 4.56 -7.65
N GLY A 28 27.83 3.52 -8.46
CA GLY A 28 28.05 2.15 -8.02
C GLY A 28 26.78 1.46 -7.52
N SER A 29 26.84 0.76 -6.38
CA SER A 29 25.70 0.01 -5.83
C SER A 29 25.02 0.79 -4.71
N GLN A 30 24.21 1.78 -5.08
CA GLN A 30 23.45 2.61 -4.15
C GLN A 30 22.26 1.85 -3.54
N CYS A 31 21.68 2.40 -2.47
CA CYS A 31 20.51 1.80 -1.82
C CYS A 31 19.31 1.68 -2.78
N VAL A 32 19.14 2.65 -3.69
CA VAL A 32 18.03 2.71 -4.67
C VAL A 32 18.20 1.73 -5.83
N ASP A 33 19.42 1.27 -6.14
CA ASP A 33 19.65 0.33 -7.24
C ASP A 33 18.95 -1.01 -7.03
N LEU A 34 18.88 -1.46 -5.78
CA LEU A 34 18.20 -2.70 -5.43
C LEU A 34 16.68 -2.62 -5.75
N PRO A 35 15.91 -1.61 -5.25
CA PRO A 35 14.56 -1.34 -5.70
C PRO A 35 14.39 -1.14 -7.20
N PHE A 36 15.27 -0.35 -7.85
CA PHE A 36 15.18 -0.09 -9.28
C PHE A 36 15.34 -1.35 -10.10
N TRP A 37 16.25 -2.24 -9.70
CA TRP A 37 16.40 -3.54 -10.33
C TRP A 37 15.15 -4.39 -10.17
N ILE A 38 14.61 -4.50 -8.95
CA ILE A 38 13.42 -5.29 -8.68
C ILE A 38 12.24 -4.78 -9.52
N LEU A 39 11.91 -3.50 -9.40
CA LEU A 39 10.73 -2.90 -10.04
C LEU A 39 10.91 -2.73 -11.55
N GLY A 40 12.11 -2.35 -12.00
CA GLY A 40 12.45 -2.17 -13.40
C GLY A 40 12.65 -3.48 -14.16
N LYS A 41 13.51 -4.40 -13.69
CA LYS A 41 13.82 -5.64 -14.41
C LYS A 41 12.77 -6.73 -14.20
N PHE A 42 12.30 -6.94 -12.98
CA PHE A 42 11.36 -8.04 -12.72
C PHE A 42 9.91 -7.65 -13.04
N PHE A 43 9.51 -6.41 -12.70
CA PHE A 43 8.13 -5.95 -12.90
C PHE A 43 7.93 -5.08 -14.14
N GLY A 44 9.00 -4.62 -14.80
CA GLY A 44 8.89 -3.84 -16.03
C GLY A 44 8.33 -2.43 -15.85
N ARG A 45 8.26 -1.91 -14.62
CA ARG A 45 7.78 -0.54 -14.32
C ARG A 45 8.83 0.17 -13.47
N PRO A 46 9.84 0.79 -14.10
CA PRO A 46 10.90 1.46 -13.36
C PRO A 46 10.34 2.65 -12.58
N ILE A 47 11.00 2.96 -11.46
CA ILE A 47 10.80 4.18 -10.67
C ILE A 47 12.12 4.95 -10.65
N SER A 48 12.10 6.20 -10.21
CA SER A 48 13.27 7.10 -10.16
C SER A 48 13.23 8.03 -8.94
N GLY A 49 14.35 8.70 -8.67
CA GLY A 49 14.52 9.63 -7.53
C GLY A 49 15.48 9.08 -6.47
N ASN A 50 15.69 9.85 -5.41
CA ASN A 50 16.41 9.35 -4.24
C ASN A 50 15.51 8.40 -3.44
N ALA A 51 16.07 7.73 -2.43
CA ALA A 51 15.31 6.79 -1.61
C ALA A 51 14.09 7.44 -0.96
N ILE A 52 14.21 8.71 -0.52
CA ILE A 52 13.10 9.47 0.07
C ILE A 52 11.93 9.73 -0.90
N ASP A 53 12.19 9.73 -2.21
CA ASP A 53 11.21 10.04 -3.25
C ASP A 53 10.41 8.80 -3.70
N LEU A 54 10.86 7.60 -3.32
CA LEU A 54 10.41 6.36 -3.96
C LEU A 54 8.92 6.06 -3.73
N LEU A 55 8.33 6.45 -2.61
CA LEU A 55 6.89 6.25 -2.39
C LEU A 55 6.06 7.06 -3.41
N ASN A 56 6.46 8.31 -3.68
CA ASN A 56 5.78 9.15 -4.68
C ASN A 56 5.99 8.60 -6.10
N SER A 57 7.23 8.23 -6.42
CA SER A 57 7.61 7.65 -7.71
C SER A 57 6.88 6.34 -7.99
N ALA A 58 6.77 5.46 -7.00
CA ALA A 58 6.06 4.20 -7.09
C ALA A 58 4.55 4.40 -7.27
N LYS A 59 3.96 5.34 -6.54
CA LYS A 59 2.54 5.70 -6.70
C LYS A 59 2.27 6.22 -8.13
N ALA A 60 3.14 7.06 -8.67
CA ALA A 60 3.03 7.55 -10.06
C ALA A 60 3.17 6.41 -11.09
N ALA A 61 4.00 5.41 -10.82
CA ALA A 61 4.14 4.20 -11.63
C ALA A 61 3.02 3.15 -11.42
N GLY A 62 2.04 3.43 -10.55
CA GLY A 62 0.88 2.57 -10.31
C GLY A 62 1.14 1.38 -9.40
N TYR A 63 2.16 1.45 -8.55
CA TYR A 63 2.37 0.48 -7.48
C TYR A 63 1.51 0.79 -6.24
N GLN A 64 1.23 -0.25 -5.46
CA GLN A 64 0.63 -0.09 -4.14
C GLN A 64 1.66 0.51 -3.18
N VAL A 65 1.26 1.56 -2.48
CA VAL A 65 2.06 2.27 -1.47
C VAL A 65 1.30 2.24 -0.16
N ILE A 66 1.97 1.83 0.91
CA ILE A 66 1.42 1.67 2.24
C ILE A 66 2.28 2.52 3.18
N TYR A 67 1.66 3.39 3.96
CA TYR A 67 2.36 4.22 4.94
C TYR A 67 2.42 3.53 6.30
N ASP A 68 3.50 3.76 7.02
CA ASP A 68 3.65 3.28 8.39
C ASP A 68 2.56 3.86 9.29
N ALA A 69 1.95 3.01 10.10
CA ALA A 69 0.90 3.37 11.04
C ALA A 69 0.76 2.28 12.11
N PRO A 70 0.22 2.58 13.30
CA PRO A 70 -0.02 1.57 14.34
C PRO A 70 -0.84 0.37 13.81
N GLY A 71 -0.28 -0.84 13.93
CA GLY A 71 -0.90 -2.08 13.48
C GLY A 71 -0.80 -2.36 11.98
N VAL A 72 -0.12 -1.50 11.22
CA VAL A 72 0.16 -1.68 9.79
C VAL A 72 1.63 -2.04 9.66
N ASN A 73 1.94 -3.28 9.29
CA ASN A 73 3.30 -3.81 9.25
C ASN A 73 3.73 -4.20 7.83
N PRO A 74 5.00 -4.01 7.45
CA PRO A 74 5.52 -4.48 6.18
C PRO A 74 5.56 -6.01 6.14
N ARG A 75 5.36 -6.55 4.94
CA ARG A 75 5.39 -7.98 4.64
C ARG A 75 6.65 -8.34 3.85
N VAL A 76 7.00 -9.62 3.84
CA VAL A 76 8.07 -10.12 2.97
C VAL A 76 7.82 -9.71 1.52
N GLY A 77 8.85 -9.17 0.87
CA GLY A 77 8.82 -8.68 -0.51
C GLY A 77 8.47 -7.20 -0.65
N ASP A 78 8.07 -6.52 0.43
CA ASP A 78 7.88 -5.07 0.42
C ASP A 78 9.22 -4.34 0.31
N ILE A 79 9.20 -3.14 -0.27
CA ILE A 79 10.38 -2.27 -0.38
C ILE A 79 10.14 -1.08 0.54
N PHE A 80 10.88 -1.00 1.65
CA PHE A 80 10.70 0.07 2.63
C PHE A 80 11.34 1.37 2.17
N VAL A 81 10.82 2.49 2.66
CA VAL A 81 11.41 3.82 2.52
C VAL A 81 11.51 4.45 3.90
N MET A 82 12.67 5.03 4.20
CA MET A 82 12.93 5.72 5.46
C MET A 82 13.63 7.05 5.26
N HIS A 83 13.48 7.94 6.23
CA HIS A 83 14.34 9.10 6.39
C HIS A 83 15.78 8.68 6.72
N SER A 84 16.76 9.30 6.05
CA SER A 84 18.18 9.07 6.31
C SER A 84 18.98 10.28 5.87
N ILE A 85 19.46 11.04 6.85
CA ILE A 85 20.29 12.21 6.62
C ILE A 85 21.74 11.77 6.39
N ALA A 86 22.28 12.10 5.22
CA ALA A 86 23.68 11.85 4.89
C ALA A 86 24.61 12.86 5.60
N TYR A 87 25.92 12.63 5.51
CA TYR A 87 26.91 13.49 6.18
C TYR A 87 26.91 14.94 5.69
N ASP A 88 26.39 15.21 4.50
CA ASP A 88 26.25 16.56 3.94
C ASP A 88 24.99 17.29 4.45
N GLY A 89 24.26 16.69 5.40
CA GLY A 89 23.09 17.25 6.05
C GLY A 89 21.80 17.14 5.24
N LYS A 90 21.83 16.49 4.06
CA LYS A 90 20.63 16.29 3.23
C LYS A 90 19.99 14.94 3.51
N ASP A 91 18.66 14.93 3.47
CA ASP A 91 17.88 13.71 3.55
C ASP A 91 17.71 13.11 2.16
N TYR A 92 18.55 12.15 1.83
CA TYR A 92 18.41 11.34 0.61
C TYR A 92 17.47 10.14 0.84
N GLY A 93 17.10 9.90 2.10
CA GLY A 93 16.40 8.70 2.52
C GLY A 93 17.26 7.45 2.42
N HIS A 94 16.67 6.32 2.81
CA HIS A 94 17.25 4.99 2.60
C HIS A 94 16.16 3.96 2.37
N THR A 95 16.52 2.88 1.70
CA THR A 95 15.56 1.88 1.21
C THR A 95 16.20 0.49 1.15
N GLY A 96 15.37 -0.53 1.01
CA GLY A 96 15.78 -1.91 0.86
C GLY A 96 14.59 -2.86 0.80
N LEU A 97 14.90 -4.13 0.64
CA LEU A 97 13.91 -5.19 0.51
C LEU A 97 13.62 -5.83 1.86
N VAL A 98 12.35 -5.91 2.25
CA VAL A 98 11.89 -6.66 3.43
C VAL A 98 11.89 -8.16 3.10
N ILE A 99 12.53 -8.98 3.93
CA ILE A 99 12.77 -10.40 3.65
C ILE A 99 11.99 -11.36 4.56
N GLU A 100 11.21 -10.82 5.50
CA GLU A 100 10.37 -11.55 6.44
C GLU A 100 9.18 -10.65 6.82
N ASP A 101 8.01 -11.23 7.13
CA ASP A 101 6.90 -10.44 7.65
C ASP A 101 7.28 -9.81 8.99
N SER A 102 6.98 -8.52 9.16
CA SER A 102 7.29 -7.81 10.38
C SER A 102 6.25 -8.06 11.47
N ASP A 103 6.74 -8.24 12.70
CA ASP A 103 5.96 -8.31 13.93
C ASP A 103 5.50 -6.93 14.45
N GLY A 104 5.80 -5.85 13.72
CA GLY A 104 5.53 -4.47 14.12
C GLY A 104 6.55 -3.86 15.07
N HIS A 105 7.61 -4.60 15.42
CA HIS A 105 8.69 -4.12 16.30
C HIS A 105 10.02 -4.04 15.55
N SER A 106 10.27 -5.01 14.67
CA SER A 106 11.49 -5.07 13.87
C SER A 106 11.21 -5.42 12.41
N ILE A 107 12.11 -4.98 11.54
CA ILE A 107 12.06 -5.25 10.12
C ILE A 107 13.38 -5.91 9.74
N LYS A 108 13.31 -7.11 9.15
CA LYS A 108 14.46 -7.83 8.59
C LYS A 108 14.54 -7.56 7.11
N THR A 109 15.72 -7.15 6.65
CA THR A 109 15.88 -6.56 5.33
C THR A 109 17.17 -7.01 4.64
N ILE A 110 17.21 -6.80 3.33
CA ILE A 110 18.44 -6.73 2.54
C ILE A 110 18.56 -5.34 1.94
N GLU A 111 19.69 -4.69 2.19
CA GLU A 111 19.95 -3.29 1.87
C GLU A 111 21.31 -3.16 1.19
N GLN A 112 21.43 -2.25 0.22
CA GLN A 112 22.72 -1.85 -0.34
C GLN A 112 23.22 -0.56 0.29
N ASN A 113 24.52 -0.35 0.21
CA ASN A 113 25.17 0.87 0.69
C ASN A 113 24.89 1.23 2.16
N VAL A 114 24.70 0.22 3.01
CA VAL A 114 24.28 0.41 4.40
C VAL A 114 25.45 0.39 5.41
N ASP A 115 26.65 0.09 4.92
CA ASP A 115 27.87 0.01 5.73
C ASP A 115 28.52 1.40 5.95
N GLY A 116 28.18 2.40 5.11
CA GLY A 116 28.55 3.80 5.36
C GLY A 116 30.03 4.15 5.14
N ASN A 117 30.71 3.49 4.20
CA ASN A 117 32.11 3.75 3.89
C ASN A 117 32.36 5.19 3.41
N ALA A 118 33.60 5.69 3.53
CA ALA A 118 33.94 7.10 3.26
C ALA A 118 33.63 7.58 1.82
N ASP A 119 33.60 6.67 0.86
CA ASP A 119 33.33 6.91 -0.56
C ASP A 119 31.93 6.42 -0.98
N ASN A 120 31.07 6.08 -0.02
CA ASN A 120 29.77 5.45 -0.26
C ASN A 120 28.84 6.23 -1.19
N LEU A 121 28.93 7.56 -1.25
CA LEU A 121 28.14 8.37 -2.17
C LEU A 121 28.60 8.24 -3.63
N TYR A 122 29.82 7.75 -3.86
CA TYR A 122 30.41 7.64 -5.20
C TYR A 122 30.49 6.21 -5.71
N VAL A 123 30.56 5.22 -4.81
CA VAL A 123 30.72 3.80 -5.19
C VAL A 123 29.63 2.88 -4.63
N GLY A 124 28.81 3.39 -3.70
CA GLY A 124 27.78 2.59 -3.05
C GLY A 124 28.36 1.53 -2.12
N GLY A 125 27.63 0.42 -1.97
CA GLY A 125 28.09 -0.71 -1.19
C GLY A 125 27.29 -1.99 -1.47
N PRO A 126 27.85 -3.16 -1.14
CA PRO A 126 27.21 -4.45 -1.44
C PRO A 126 25.89 -4.62 -0.66
N ALA A 127 25.08 -5.58 -1.11
CA ALA A 127 23.88 -5.98 -0.39
C ALA A 127 24.26 -6.64 0.96
N ARG A 128 23.55 -6.30 2.03
CA ARG A 128 23.75 -6.80 3.39
C ARG A 128 22.42 -7.14 4.05
N TYR A 129 22.42 -8.20 4.86
CA TYR A 129 21.34 -8.44 5.81
C TYR A 129 21.34 -7.38 6.90
N ARG A 130 20.17 -6.85 7.24
CA ARG A 130 19.99 -5.95 8.38
C ARG A 130 18.74 -6.33 9.17
N THR A 131 18.75 -5.94 10.44
CA THR A 131 17.57 -5.88 11.30
C THR A 131 17.50 -4.46 11.83
N ARG A 132 16.34 -3.83 11.70
CA ARG A 132 16.12 -2.41 11.98
C ARG A 132 14.82 -2.24 12.76
N SER A 133 14.74 -1.16 13.55
CA SER A 133 13.47 -0.71 14.13
C SER A 133 12.68 0.11 13.10
N PHE A 134 11.46 0.50 13.47
CA PHE A 134 10.61 1.38 12.67
C PHE A 134 11.05 2.87 12.70
N ASN A 135 12.13 3.21 13.41
CA ASN A 135 12.60 4.59 13.50
C ASN A 135 12.89 5.17 12.11
N GLY A 136 12.17 6.24 11.76
CA GLY A 136 12.32 6.93 10.48
C GLY A 136 11.68 6.22 9.29
N ILE A 137 11.06 5.05 9.46
CA ILE A 137 10.29 4.40 8.39
C ILE A 137 9.08 5.29 8.05
N ILE A 138 8.89 5.54 6.75
CA ILE A 138 7.78 6.35 6.24
C ILE A 138 6.67 5.42 5.73
N GLY A 139 7.08 4.32 5.09
CA GLY A 139 6.16 3.39 4.45
C GLY A 139 6.92 2.42 3.54
N TRP A 140 6.18 1.71 2.70
CA TRP A 140 6.72 0.73 1.79
C TRP A 140 5.90 0.59 0.51
N ILE A 141 6.58 0.13 -0.52
CA ILE A 141 6.02 -0.22 -1.81
C ILE A 141 5.76 -1.72 -1.80
N ARG A 142 4.56 -2.13 -2.21
CA ARG A 142 4.20 -3.54 -2.39
C ARG A 142 4.14 -3.90 -3.88
N PRO A 143 5.14 -4.60 -4.43
CA PRO A 143 5.10 -5.07 -5.81
C PRO A 143 3.96 -6.08 -6.02
N PRO A 144 3.36 -6.13 -7.22
CA PRO A 144 2.25 -7.04 -7.52
C PRO A 144 2.77 -8.46 -7.79
N TYR A 145 3.27 -9.13 -6.75
CA TYR A 145 3.67 -10.53 -6.84
C TYR A 145 2.48 -11.43 -7.20
N GLU A 146 2.75 -12.60 -7.77
CA GLU A 146 1.73 -13.57 -8.20
C GLU A 146 0.62 -13.81 -7.16
N ASN A 147 0.97 -14.04 -5.89
CA ASN A 147 0.00 -14.27 -4.82
C ASN A 147 -0.67 -12.97 -4.33
N GLU A 148 0.03 -11.84 -4.37
CA GLU A 148 -0.54 -10.53 -4.01
C GLU A 148 -1.58 -10.07 -5.03
N ILE A 149 -1.43 -10.43 -6.31
CA ILE A 149 -2.46 -10.16 -7.32
C ILE A 149 -3.72 -10.97 -7.02
N LEU A 150 -3.58 -12.19 -6.49
CA LEU A 150 -4.71 -13.03 -6.10
C LEU A 150 -5.34 -12.56 -4.78
N GLU A 151 -4.52 -12.18 -3.79
CA GLU A 151 -4.98 -11.59 -2.53
C GLU A 151 -5.62 -10.23 -2.73
N ASN A 152 -5.02 -9.30 -3.48
CA ASN A 152 -5.65 -8.01 -3.80
C ASN A 152 -6.95 -8.20 -4.56
N LYS A 153 -7.03 -9.16 -5.50
CA LYS A 153 -8.32 -9.50 -6.11
C LYS A 153 -9.32 -10.01 -5.09
N ARG A 154 -8.90 -10.81 -4.10
CA ARG A 154 -9.77 -11.30 -3.02
C ARG A 154 -10.17 -10.20 -2.07
N GLU A 155 -9.24 -9.41 -1.52
CA GLU A 155 -9.51 -8.25 -0.66
C GLU A 155 -10.35 -7.21 -1.39
N GLU A 156 -10.12 -6.91 -2.66
CA GLU A 156 -10.97 -6.00 -3.45
C GLU A 156 -12.35 -6.63 -3.76
N THR A 157 -12.49 -7.95 -3.75
CA THR A 157 -13.81 -8.61 -3.82
C THR A 157 -14.47 -8.83 -2.44
N ASP A 158 -13.68 -8.88 -1.37
CA ASP A 158 -14.08 -9.25 0.00
C ASP A 158 -14.17 -8.05 0.95
N MET A 159 -13.66 -6.88 0.55
CA MET A 159 -13.91 -5.59 1.19
C MET A 159 -15.38 -5.23 0.98
N ARG A 160 -16.22 -5.80 1.83
CA ARG A 160 -17.66 -5.58 1.83
C ARG A 160 -17.95 -4.11 2.09
N ASP A 161 -18.84 -3.56 1.29
CA ASP A 161 -19.48 -2.28 1.57
C ASP A 161 -20.01 -2.28 3.01
N PHE A 162 -19.70 -1.25 3.79
CA PHE A 162 -20.22 -1.11 5.14
C PHE A 162 -20.74 0.29 5.41
N PHE A 163 -21.69 0.38 6.35
CA PHE A 163 -22.27 1.63 6.81
C PHE A 163 -21.65 2.05 8.14
N VAL A 164 -21.35 3.34 8.25
CA VAL A 164 -21.04 3.99 9.53
C VAL A 164 -22.15 4.99 9.82
N ILE A 165 -22.77 4.89 10.99
CA ILE A 165 -23.65 5.93 11.51
C ILE A 165 -22.82 6.81 12.44
N THR A 166 -22.79 8.11 12.18
CA THR A 166 -22.04 9.04 13.02
C THR A 166 -22.72 9.19 14.40
N ASN A 167 -21.96 9.00 15.47
CA ASN A 167 -22.46 9.17 16.84
C ASN A 167 -22.29 10.60 17.37
N SER A 168 -21.57 11.45 16.63
CA SER A 168 -21.36 12.87 16.88
C SER A 168 -21.26 13.61 15.55
N GLU A 169 -21.33 14.94 15.60
CA GLU A 169 -20.93 15.76 14.45
C GLU A 169 -19.44 15.54 14.15
N TYR A 170 -19.09 15.51 12.87
CA TYR A 170 -17.72 15.23 12.41
C TYR A 170 -17.46 15.90 11.06
N THR A 171 -16.23 16.34 10.81
CA THR A 171 -15.84 16.91 9.52
C THR A 171 -14.70 16.08 8.94
N PHE A 172 -14.87 15.59 7.71
CA PHE A 172 -13.86 14.80 6.99
C PHE A 172 -13.67 15.35 5.58
N ALA A 173 -12.42 15.51 5.16
CA ALA A 173 -12.07 16.00 3.82
C ALA A 173 -12.79 17.31 3.42
N GLY A 174 -13.04 18.21 4.36
CA GLY A 174 -13.74 19.48 4.13
C GLY A 174 -15.27 19.37 4.05
N VAL A 175 -15.85 18.19 4.25
CA VAL A 175 -17.30 17.96 4.30
C VAL A 175 -17.72 17.78 5.76
N HIS A 176 -18.79 18.49 6.17
CA HIS A 176 -19.37 18.36 7.50
C HIS A 176 -20.47 17.29 7.52
N TYR A 177 -20.46 16.46 8.55
CA TYR A 177 -21.38 15.35 8.78
C TYR A 177 -22.09 15.58 10.11
N ALA A 178 -23.41 15.68 10.06
CA ALA A 178 -24.24 15.75 11.26
C ALA A 178 -24.18 14.43 12.05
N LYS A 179 -24.53 14.48 13.34
CA LYS A 179 -24.81 13.28 14.14
C LYS A 179 -25.97 12.50 13.52
N GLY A 180 -25.82 11.19 13.32
CA GLY A 180 -26.80 10.31 12.68
C GLY A 180 -26.65 10.19 11.16
N ALA A 181 -25.64 10.82 10.56
CA ALA A 181 -25.34 10.67 9.14
C ALA A 181 -24.91 9.22 8.83
N VAL A 182 -25.41 8.69 7.72
CA VAL A 182 -25.05 7.34 7.23
C VAL A 182 -23.98 7.50 6.15
N LEU A 183 -22.79 6.98 6.42
CA LEU A 183 -21.69 6.92 5.47
C LEU A 183 -21.62 5.52 4.88
N HIS A 184 -21.76 5.41 3.56
CA HIS A 184 -21.39 4.21 2.83
C HIS A 184 -19.89 4.24 2.53
N VAL A 185 -19.16 3.27 3.07
CA VAL A 185 -17.75 3.07 2.76
C VAL A 185 -17.66 1.92 1.76
N SER A 186 -17.31 2.26 0.50
CA SER A 186 -16.95 1.27 -0.52
C SER A 186 -15.45 1.36 -0.77
N PRO A 187 -14.68 0.34 -0.38
CA PRO A 187 -13.22 0.41 -0.48
C PRO A 187 -12.67 0.22 -1.90
N THR A 188 -13.52 -0.19 -2.83
CA THR A 188 -13.12 -0.81 -4.11
C THR A 188 -13.50 0.04 -5.32
N GLN A 189 -14.28 1.11 -5.13
CA GLN A 189 -14.59 2.06 -6.19
C GLN A 189 -13.96 3.43 -5.90
N LYS A 190 -13.28 3.99 -6.90
CA LYS A 190 -12.65 5.34 -6.89
C LYS A 190 -13.60 6.50 -6.52
N ARG A 191 -14.90 6.24 -6.31
CA ARG A 191 -15.94 7.21 -5.98
C ARG A 191 -17.03 6.56 -5.14
N ALA A 192 -16.77 6.34 -3.85
CA ALA A 192 -17.82 6.02 -2.90
C ALA A 192 -18.27 7.31 -2.19
N PHE A 193 -19.21 8.04 -2.79
CA PHE A 193 -19.78 9.25 -2.18
C PHE A 193 -21.29 9.14 -2.12
N TRP A 194 -21.78 8.41 -1.13
CA TRP A 194 -23.12 8.67 -0.59
C TRP A 194 -22.94 9.13 0.85
N VAL A 195 -22.96 10.46 1.01
CA VAL A 195 -23.11 11.11 2.29
C VAL A 195 -24.55 11.59 2.32
N ILE A 196 -25.39 10.94 3.12
CA ILE A 196 -26.78 11.36 3.25
C ILE A 196 -27.01 11.77 4.71
N ALA A 197 -27.57 12.97 4.87
CA ALA A 197 -27.64 13.69 6.14
C ALA A 197 -28.39 12.93 7.24
N ASP A 198 -29.35 12.10 6.83
CA ASP A 198 -30.20 11.33 7.73
C ASP A 198 -30.73 10.06 7.04
N GLN A 199 -31.26 9.15 7.87
CA GLN A 199 -31.85 7.88 7.44
C GLN A 199 -33.02 8.04 6.46
N GLU A 200 -33.85 9.07 6.62
CA GLU A 200 -35.06 9.25 5.80
C GLU A 200 -34.69 9.62 4.35
N ASN A 201 -33.74 10.55 4.20
CA ASN A 201 -33.18 10.93 2.92
C ASN A 201 -32.38 9.79 2.29
N PHE A 202 -31.72 8.95 3.09
CA PHE A 202 -31.02 7.77 2.59
C PHE A 202 -32.00 6.81 1.91
N ILE A 203 -33.09 6.46 2.59
CA ILE A 203 -34.13 5.58 2.05
C ILE A 203 -34.76 6.19 0.79
N LYS A 204 -35.06 7.49 0.78
CA LYS A 204 -35.61 8.18 -0.40
C LYS A 204 -34.68 8.09 -1.61
N GLN A 205 -33.37 8.26 -1.42
CA GLN A 205 -32.40 8.18 -2.51
C GLN A 205 -32.16 6.76 -3.00
N VAL A 206 -32.11 5.77 -2.11
CA VAL A 206 -32.03 4.35 -2.48
C VAL A 206 -33.25 3.96 -3.32
N ASN A 207 -34.47 4.28 -2.85
CA ASN A 207 -35.70 3.99 -3.59
C ASN A 207 -35.75 4.69 -4.94
N LYS A 208 -35.25 5.95 -5.02
CA LYS A 208 -35.19 6.70 -6.29
C LYS A 208 -34.25 6.06 -7.32
N ASN A 209 -33.21 5.38 -6.87
CA ASN A 209 -32.17 4.81 -7.73
C ASN A 209 -32.12 3.27 -7.64
N ILE A 210 -33.25 2.63 -7.35
CA ILE A 210 -33.30 1.23 -6.91
C ILE A 210 -32.64 0.26 -7.90
N GLU A 211 -32.91 0.40 -9.20
CA GLU A 211 -32.32 -0.44 -10.25
C GLU A 211 -30.79 -0.28 -10.35
N TYR A 212 -30.29 0.94 -10.17
CA TYR A 212 -28.85 1.21 -10.18
C TYR A 212 -28.18 0.59 -8.96
N VAL A 213 -28.82 0.68 -7.79
CA VAL A 213 -28.32 0.09 -6.54
C VAL A 213 -28.30 -1.44 -6.64
N GLU A 214 -29.37 -2.07 -7.13
CA GLU A 214 -29.44 -3.52 -7.31
C GLU A 214 -28.36 -4.06 -8.26
N LYS A 215 -28.06 -3.32 -9.33
CA LYS A 215 -27.10 -3.75 -10.35
C LYS A 215 -25.65 -3.64 -9.90
N ASN A 216 -25.33 -2.64 -9.08
CA ASN A 216 -23.94 -2.25 -8.82
C ASN A 216 -23.47 -2.51 -7.39
N ALA A 217 -24.40 -2.73 -6.45
CA ALA A 217 -24.04 -3.01 -5.07
C ALA A 217 -23.81 -4.50 -4.79
N SER A 218 -23.01 -4.79 -3.77
CA SER A 218 -22.76 -6.17 -3.35
C SER A 218 -24.01 -6.83 -2.74
N PRO A 219 -24.18 -8.18 -2.84
CA PRO A 219 -25.31 -8.88 -2.21
C PRO A 219 -25.43 -8.62 -0.70
N ALA A 220 -24.30 -8.56 0.01
CA ALA A 220 -24.26 -8.23 1.44
C ALA A 220 -24.74 -6.79 1.74
N PHE A 221 -24.47 -5.84 0.83
CA PHE A 221 -24.98 -4.47 0.95
C PHE A 221 -26.49 -4.41 0.78
N LEU A 222 -27.03 -5.10 -0.24
CA LEU A 222 -28.47 -5.19 -0.47
C LEU A 222 -29.17 -5.82 0.74
N GLN A 223 -28.66 -6.96 1.24
CA GLN A 223 -29.20 -7.64 2.41
C GLN A 223 -29.24 -6.73 3.64
N ARG A 224 -28.16 -5.98 3.91
CA ARG A 224 -28.10 -5.08 5.07
C ARG A 224 -29.05 -3.90 4.94
N ILE A 225 -29.30 -3.40 3.74
CA ILE A 225 -30.34 -2.39 3.49
C ILE A 225 -31.74 -2.97 3.78
N VAL A 226 -32.01 -4.21 3.37
CA VAL A 226 -33.27 -4.89 3.70
C VAL A 226 -33.43 -5.04 5.21
N GLU A 227 -32.39 -5.53 5.89
CA GLU A 227 -32.41 -5.82 7.34
C GLU A 227 -32.62 -4.55 8.18
N ILE A 228 -31.93 -3.47 7.85
CA ILE A 228 -31.92 -2.25 8.67
C ILE A 228 -33.05 -1.29 8.26
N TYR A 229 -33.33 -1.17 6.96
CA TYR A 229 -34.19 -0.12 6.42
C TYR A 229 -35.46 -0.63 5.75
N GLN A 230 -35.68 -1.95 5.70
CA GLN A 230 -36.88 -2.59 5.15
C GLN A 230 -37.20 -2.20 3.69
N VAL A 231 -36.18 -1.79 2.93
CA VAL A 231 -36.32 -1.54 1.49
C VAL A 231 -36.52 -2.88 0.77
N LYS A 232 -37.38 -2.91 -0.26
CA LYS A 232 -37.62 -4.11 -1.07
C LYS A 232 -36.89 -3.98 -2.39
N PHE A 233 -36.01 -4.95 -2.68
CA PHE A 233 -35.35 -5.11 -3.97
C PHE A 233 -35.99 -6.27 -4.74
N GLU A 234 -36.14 -6.16 -6.06
CA GLU A 234 -36.83 -7.14 -6.92
C GLU A 234 -35.87 -8.12 -7.64
N GLY A 235 -34.54 -7.90 -7.54
CA GLY A 235 -33.51 -8.67 -8.23
C GLY A 235 -33.06 -9.99 -7.57
N LYS A 236 -32.65 -10.97 -8.39
CA LYS A 236 -32.27 -12.37 -8.06
C LYS A 236 -31.12 -12.61 -7.05
N ASN A 237 -30.52 -11.56 -6.47
CA ASN A 237 -29.28 -11.66 -5.70
C ASN A 237 -29.44 -11.34 -4.19
N VAL A 238 -30.65 -11.37 -3.64
CA VAL A 238 -30.92 -11.04 -2.21
C VAL A 238 -31.15 -12.30 -1.37
N HIS A 239 -30.41 -13.38 -1.63
CA HIS A 239 -30.45 -14.62 -0.84
C HIS A 239 -29.10 -14.92 -0.21
#